data_AF-A0A5J4PGM2-F1
#
_entry.id   AF-A0A5J4PGM2-F1
#
_cell.length_a   1.000
_cell.length_b   1.000
_cell.length_c   1.000
_cell.angle_alpha   90.00
_cell.angle_beta   90.00
_cell.angle_gamma   90.00
#
_symmetry.space_group_name_H-M   'P 1'
#
loop_
_entity.id
_entity.type
_entity.pdbx_description
1 polymer ?
#
loop_
_entity_poly.entity_id
_entity_poly.type
_entity_poly.pdbx_seq_one_letter_code
_entity_poly.pdbx_strand_id
1 'polypeptide(L)' 'MALQMAIEATPENKRIGLIHHSGRGSKYCCKEYVKLLKNNYIRISMTENGDPYENAVAERMNGILKAEWLDLGRIY' A
#
# COMPACT_ATOMS: atom_id res chain seq x y z
N MET A 1 -11.73 -0.59 -5.07
CA MET A 1 -11.18 -0.27 -3.72
C MET A 1 -9.78 0.33 -3.86
N ALA A 2 -9.28 1.08 -2.87
CA ALA A 2 -8.10 1.97 -2.91
C ALA A 2 -6.90 1.51 -3.77
N LEU A 3 -6.52 0.23 -3.76
CA LEU A 3 -5.47 -0.29 -4.64
C LEU A 3 -5.77 -0.07 -6.13
N GLN A 4 -6.99 -0.36 -6.57
CA GLN A 4 -7.41 -0.16 -7.95
C GLN A 4 -7.33 1.31 -8.35
N MET A 5 -7.79 2.21 -7.48
CA MET A 5 -7.69 3.67 -7.72
C MET A 5 -6.23 4.12 -7.84
N ALA A 6 -5.35 3.58 -7.00
CA ALA A 6 -3.91 3.89 -7.05
C ALA A 6 -3.26 3.38 -8.35
N ILE A 7 -3.65 2.17 -8.82
CA ILE A 7 -3.20 1.63 -10.10
C ILE A 7 -3.69 2.53 -11.24
N GLU A 8 -4.99 2.88 -11.26
CA GLU A 8 -5.60 3.73 -12.28
C GLU A 8 -4.96 5.13 -12.35
N ALA A 9 -4.61 5.71 -11.19
CA ALA A 9 -3.90 6.99 -11.09
C ALA A 9 -2.42 6.91 -11.54
N THR A 10 -1.85 5.71 -11.65
CA THR A 10 -0.45 5.51 -12.04
C THR A 10 -0.35 5.20 -13.54
N PRO A 11 0.36 6.00 -14.35
CA PRO A 11 0.57 5.71 -15.78
C PRO A 11 1.21 4.33 -16.02
N GLU A 12 0.75 3.60 -17.05
CA GLU A 12 1.16 2.21 -17.30
C GLU A 12 2.67 2.06 -17.50
N ASN A 13 3.31 2.99 -18.21
CA ASN A 13 4.76 3.01 -18.43
C ASN A 13 5.57 3.21 -17.14
N LYS A 14 4.94 3.70 -16.07
CA LYS A 14 5.55 3.83 -14.73
C LYS A 14 5.27 2.64 -13.82
N ARG A 15 4.45 1.67 -14.25
CA ARG A 15 4.15 0.46 -13.46
C ARG A 15 5.25 -0.60 -13.56
N ILE A 16 6.02 -0.58 -14.65
CA ILE A 16 7.15 -1.50 -14.87
C ILE A 16 8.22 -1.25 -13.81
N GLY A 17 8.51 -2.28 -13.01
CA GLY A 17 9.50 -2.21 -11.93
C GLY A 17 8.94 -1.76 -10.58
N LEU A 18 7.64 -1.42 -10.48
CA LEU A 18 7.03 -1.13 -9.19
C LEU A 18 6.97 -2.37 -8.31
N ILE A 19 7.17 -2.15 -7.01
CA ILE A 19 6.99 -3.15 -5.97
C ILE A 19 5.86 -2.67 -5.07
N HIS A 20 4.78 -3.46 -5.01
CA HIS A 20 3.75 -3.28 -4.00
C HIS A 20 4.15 -4.06 -2.74
N HIS A 21 4.45 -3.32 -1.68
CA HIS A 21 4.78 -3.89 -0.38
C HIS A 21 3.54 -3.91 0.53
N SER A 22 3.19 -5.07 1.11
CA SER A 22 2.05 -5.23 2.00
C SER A 22 2.32 -6.20 3.15
N GLY A 23 1.55 -6.13 4.23
CA GLY A 23 1.60 -7.13 5.31
C GLY A 23 0.88 -8.44 4.93
N ARG A 24 1.03 -9.50 5.75
CA ARG A 24 0.38 -10.83 5.54
C ARG A 24 -1.12 -10.91 5.86
N GLY A 25 -1.84 -9.80 5.89
CA GLY A 25 -3.28 -9.80 6.15
C GLY A 25 -4.04 -10.65 5.11
N SER A 26 -5.10 -11.34 5.53
CA SER A 26 -5.93 -12.19 4.64
C SER A 26 -6.47 -11.46 3.41
N LYS A 27 -6.67 -10.15 3.51
CA LYS A 27 -7.07 -9.26 2.39
C LYS A 27 -5.99 -9.12 1.32
N TYR A 28 -4.71 -9.24 1.67
CA TYR A 28 -3.56 -9.12 0.77
C TYR A 28 -3.17 -10.45 0.15
N CYS A 29 -3.47 -11.56 0.81
CA CYS A 29 -3.25 -12.92 0.30
C CYS A 29 -4.37 -13.43 -0.63
N CYS A 30 -5.46 -12.67 -0.81
CA CYS A 30 -6.57 -13.15 -1.64
C CYS A 30 -6.19 -13.19 -3.12
N LYS A 31 -6.71 -14.20 -3.83
CA LYS A 31 -6.34 -14.47 -5.23
C LYS A 31 -6.64 -13.29 -6.15
N GLU A 32 -7.74 -12.57 -5.92
CA GLU A 32 -8.13 -11.40 -6.71
C GLU A 32 -7.14 -10.25 -6.57
N TYR A 33 -6.65 -10.02 -5.36
CA TYR A 33 -5.66 -8.98 -5.06
C TYR A 33 -4.32 -9.26 -5.75
N VAL A 34 -3.82 -10.48 -5.62
CA VAL A 34 -2.58 -10.91 -6.30
C VAL A 34 -2.73 -10.84 -7.82
N LYS A 35 -3.89 -11.25 -8.36
CA LYS A 35 -4.17 -11.20 -9.80
C LYS A 35 -4.18 -9.76 -10.31
N LEU A 36 -4.78 -8.83 -9.57
CA LEU A 36 -4.82 -7.41 -9.93
C LEU A 36 -3.41 -6.81 -10.08
N LEU A 37 -2.52 -7.08 -9.11
CA LEU A 37 -1.14 -6.59 -9.15
C LEU A 37 -0.32 -7.20 -10.30
N LYS A 38 -0.42 -8.53 -10.50
CA LYS A 38 0.27 -9.23 -11.59
C LYS A 38 -0.17 -8.76 -12.97
N ASN A 39 -1.47 -8.55 -13.17
CA ASN A 39 -2.01 -8.04 -14.45
C ASN A 39 -1.50 -6.64 -14.80
N ASN A 40 -1.00 -5.88 -13.81
CA ASN A 40 -0.46 -4.54 -13.99
C ASN A 40 1.08 -4.50 -13.96
N TYR A 41 1.75 -5.66 -14.05
CA TYR A 41 3.21 -5.80 -14.01
C TYR A 41 3.85 -5.31 -12.71
N ILE A 42 3.09 -5.27 -11.61
CA ILE A 42 3.56 -4.82 -10.31
C ILE A 42 4.05 -6.03 -9.51
N ARG A 43 5.30 -5.99 -9.06
CA ARG A 43 5.90 -7.03 -8.22
C ARG A 43 5.31 -6.96 -6.82
N ILE A 44 5.16 -8.10 -6.17
CA ILE A 44 4.58 -8.18 -4.83
C ILE A 44 5.69 -8.52 -3.83
N SER A 45 5.79 -7.74 -2.77
CA SER A 45 6.61 -8.04 -1.59
C SER A 45 5.69 -8.09 -0.39
N MET A 46 5.71 -9.20 0.35
CA MET A 46 4.96 -9.34 1.58
C MET A 46 5.93 -9.59 2.73
N THR A 47 5.65 -9.03 3.91
CA THR A 47 6.41 -9.31 5.14
C THR A 47 6.43 -10.82 5.42
N GLU A 48 7.55 -11.40 5.87
CA GLU A 48 7.69 -12.86 5.97
C GLU A 48 7.22 -13.45 7.31
N ASN A 49 7.26 -12.63 8.35
CA ASN A 49 6.47 -12.78 9.55
C ASN A 49 5.85 -11.41 9.80
N GLY A 50 4.78 -11.28 10.58
CA GLY A 50 4.32 -9.97 11.00
C GLY A 50 5.36 -9.35 11.93
N ASP A 51 6.52 -8.95 11.41
CA ASP A 51 7.58 -8.33 12.18
C ASP A 51 7.02 -7.02 12.70
N PRO A 52 6.73 -6.92 14.00
CA PRO A 52 6.10 -5.74 14.57
C PRO A 52 6.96 -4.50 14.34
N TYR A 53 8.26 -4.66 14.08
CA TYR A 53 9.17 -3.55 13.87
C TYR A 53 8.92 -2.84 12.53
N GLU A 54 8.84 -3.59 11.43
CA GLU A 54 8.56 -3.00 10.10
C GLU A 54 7.16 -2.36 10.08
N ASN A 55 6.18 -3.04 10.68
CA ASN A 55 4.82 -2.50 10.77
C ASN A 55 4.74 -1.27 11.68
N ALA A 56 5.46 -1.24 12.81
CA ALA A 56 5.46 -0.10 13.73
C ALA A 56 6.04 1.17 13.09
N VAL A 57 7.07 1.05 12.25
CA VAL A 57 7.62 2.22 11.53
C VAL A 57 6.59 2.76 10.54
N ALA A 58 5.95 1.88 9.76
CA ALA A 58 4.91 2.28 8.82
C ALA A 58 3.68 2.89 9.54
N GLU A 59 3.23 2.29 10.64
CA GLU A 59 2.13 2.80 11.45
C GLU A 59 2.46 4.16 12.08
N ARG A 60 3.70 4.35 12.55
CA ARG A 60 4.15 5.64 13.09
C ARG A 60 4.12 6.73 12.02
N MET A 61 4.65 6.47 10.82
CA MET A 61 4.60 7.42 9.71
C MET A 61 3.16 7.74 9.31
N ASN A 62 2.31 6.72 9.18
CA ASN A 62 0.89 6.89 8.88
C ASN A 62 0.15 7.69 9.96
N GLY A 63 0.52 7.53 11.23
CA GLY A 63 -0.01 8.31 12.35
C GLY A 63 0.34 9.79 12.25
N ILE A 64 1.61 10.11 11.96
CA ILE A 64 2.08 11.49 11.77
C ILE A 64 1.34 12.15 10.60
N LEU A 65 1.32 11.51 9.42
CA LEU A 65 0.66 12.05 8.23
C LEU A 65 -0.84 12.30 8.46
N LYS A 66 -1.53 11.39 9.16
CA LYS A 66 -2.95 11.57 9.51
C LYS A 66 -3.14 12.71 10.50
N ALA A 67 -2.28 12.83 11.50
CA ALA A 67 -2.35 13.91 12.46
C ALA A 67 -2.19 15.26 11.77
N GLU A 68 -1.14 15.44 10.95
CA GLU A 68 -0.91 16.67 10.19
C GLU A 68 -2.05 16.99 9.22
N TRP A 69 -2.57 15.98 8.51
CA TRP A 69 -3.69 16.19 7.58
C TRP A 69 -4.98 16.62 8.29
N LEU A 70 -5.29 16.01 9.43
CA LEU A 70 -6.48 16.35 10.22
C LEU A 70 -6.33 17.70 10.91
N ASP A 71 -5.12 18.06 11.33
CA ASP A 71 -4.84 19.37 11.93
C ASP A 71 -4.93 20.47 10.88
N LEU A 72 -4.36 20.27 9.69
CA LEU A 72 -4.55 21.16 8.54
C LEU A 72 -6.03 21.30 8.20
N GLY A 73 -6.79 20.20 8.14
CA GLY A 73 -8.23 20.21 7.90
C GLY A 73 -9.09 20.84 8.99
N ARG A 74 -8.53 21.13 10.18
CA ARG A 74 -9.20 21.89 11.25
C ARG A 74 -8.92 23.39 11.20
N ILE A 75 -7.89 23.79 10.47
CA ILE A 75 -7.46 25.18 10.31
C ILE A 75 -8.12 25.83 9.07
N TYR A 76 -8.77 25.03 8.21
CA TYR A 76 -9.55 25.45 7.06
C TYR A 76 -11.05 25.22 7.23
#